data_AF-A0A7W1ECA6-F1
#
_entry.id   AF-A0A7W1ECA6-F1
#
_cell.length_a   1.000
_cell.length_b   1.000
_cell.length_c   1.000
_cell.angle_alpha   90.00
_cell.angle_beta   90.00
_cell.angle_gamma   90.00
#
_symmetry.space_group_name_H-M   'P 1'
#
loop_
_entity.id
_entity.type
_entity.pdbx_description
1 polymer ?
#
loop_
_entity_poly.entity_id
_entity_poly.type
_entity_poly.pdbx_seq_one_letter_code
_entity_poly.pdbx_strand_id
1 'polypeptide(L)'
;MPTTVWTTSNIITLVRIWITPVIALLPFIEGYWPKLIAFVVFVAAAISDVVDGYLARSRNEVTDLGKLLDPIADKLLLFATLIPIYWISRTRHDLYDIPV
;
A
#
# COMPACT_ATOMS: atom_id res chain seq x y z
N MET A 1 16.16 5.17 25.25
CA MET A 1 15.20 5.09 24.13
C MET A 1 15.88 5.71 22.92
N PRO A 2 15.98 5.04 21.76
CA PRO A 2 16.57 5.65 20.58
C PRO A 2 15.70 6.82 20.13
N THR A 3 16.24 8.04 20.13
CA THR A 3 15.55 9.30 19.81
C THR A 3 15.57 9.64 18.31
N THR A 4 16.09 8.73 17.49
CA THR A 4 16.36 8.97 16.07
C THR A 4 15.16 8.55 15.23
N VAL A 5 14.42 9.54 14.72
CA VAL A 5 13.25 9.35 13.83
C VAL A 5 13.62 8.81 12.44
N TRP A 6 14.91 8.79 12.09
CA TRP A 6 15.41 8.40 10.77
C TRP A 6 16.01 6.99 10.79
N THR A 7 15.17 5.97 10.92
CA THR A 7 15.59 4.57 10.71
C THR A 7 15.26 4.11 9.28
N THR A 8 16.00 3.13 8.77
CA THR A 8 15.78 2.54 7.44
C THR A 8 14.33 2.09 7.26
N SER A 9 13.76 1.44 8.29
CA SER A 9 12.36 1.00 8.29
C SER A 9 11.37 2.17 8.24
N ASN A 10 11.64 3.28 8.94
CA ASN A 10 10.75 4.43 8.94
C ASN A 10 10.71 5.15 7.58
N ILE A 11 11.86 5.23 6.91
CA ILE A 11 11.96 5.81 5.57
C ILE A 11 11.14 4.99 4.57
N ILE A 12 11.21 3.66 4.64
CA ILE A 12 10.50 2.82 3.69
C ILE A 12 8.99 2.84 3.94
N THR A 13 8.55 2.87 5.20
CA THR A 13 7.15 3.13 5.54
C THR A 13 6.67 4.49 5.02
N LEU A 14 7.49 5.54 5.08
CA LEU A 14 7.17 6.86 4.53
C LEU A 14 7.04 6.84 2.99
N VAL A 15 7.97 6.16 2.32
CA VAL A 15 7.96 5.97 0.85
C VAL A 15 6.72 5.18 0.44
N ARG A 16 6.35 4.15 1.20
CA ARG A 16 5.12 3.37 0.97
C ARG A 16 3.89 4.25 1.06
N ILE A 17 3.76 5.07 2.12
CA ILE A 17 2.64 6.01 2.26
C ILE A 17 2.54 6.94 1.03
N TRP A 18 3.67 7.38 0.49
CA TRP A 18 3.72 8.20 -0.73
C TRP A 18 3.36 7.45 -2.01
N ILE A 19 3.74 6.18 -2.14
CA ILE A 19 3.48 5.38 -3.36
C ILE A 19 2.05 4.83 -3.39
N THR A 20 1.43 4.63 -2.23
CA THR A 20 0.07 4.12 -2.06
C THR A 20 -1.00 4.88 -2.87
N PRO A 21 -1.07 6.23 -2.87
CA PRO A 21 -2.02 6.95 -3.73
C PRO A 21 -1.73 6.77 -5.23
N VAL A 22 -0.47 6.56 -5.62
CA VAL A 22 -0.13 6.24 -7.03
C VAL A 22 -0.70 4.87 -7.41
N ILE A 23 -0.54 3.86 -6.55
CA ILE A 23 -1.14 2.53 -6.74
C ILE A 23 -2.67 2.63 -6.84
N ALA A 24 -3.31 3.49 -6.05
CA ALA A 24 -4.76 3.69 -6.09
C ALA A 24 -5.26 4.29 -7.41
N LEU A 25 -4.45 5.12 -8.08
CA LEU A 25 -4.84 5.84 -9.29
C LEU A 25 -4.60 5.05 -10.58
N LEU A 26 -3.56 4.20 -10.64
CA LEU A 26 -3.23 3.42 -11.84
C LEU A 26 -4.41 2.57 -12.40
N PRO A 27 -5.25 1.90 -11.58
CA PRO A 27 -6.36 1.09 -12.07
C PRO A 27 -7.44 1.85 -12.85
N PHE A 28 -7.53 3.17 -12.67
CA PHE A 28 -8.46 4.03 -13.40
C PHE A 28 -7.97 4.39 -14.80
N ILE A 29 -6.69 4.17 -15.10
CA ILE A 29 -6.15 4.36 -16.45
C ILE A 29 -6.61 3.19 -17.33
N GLU A 30 -7.16 3.52 -18.50
CA GLU A 30 -7.63 2.52 -19.44
C GLU A 30 -6.49 1.65 -20.00
N GLY A 31 -6.80 0.39 -20.28
CA GLY A 31 -5.85 -0.59 -20.80
C GLY A 31 -5.47 -1.69 -19.80
N TYR A 32 -4.84 -2.74 -20.33
CA TYR A 32 -4.40 -3.90 -19.57
C TYR A 32 -3.11 -3.61 -18.77
N TRP A 33 -2.14 -2.94 -19.41
CA TRP A 33 -0.83 -2.66 -18.84
C TRP A 33 -0.86 -1.84 -17.55
N PRO A 34 -1.64 -0.75 -17.41
CA PRO A 34 -1.70 0.01 -16.16
C PRO A 34 -2.20 -0.81 -14.98
N LYS A 35 -3.15 -1.72 -15.21
CA LYS A 35 -3.71 -2.62 -14.17
C LYS A 35 -2.69 -3.67 -13.75
N LEU A 36 -1.94 -4.22 -14.71
CA LEU A 36 -0.86 -5.15 -14.41
C LEU A 36 0.27 -4.47 -13.62
N ILE A 37 0.65 -3.25 -14.01
CA ILE A 37 1.65 -2.45 -13.27
C ILE A 37 1.15 -2.15 -11.86
N ALA A 38 -0.11 -1.73 -11.69
CA ALA A 38 -0.70 -1.50 -10.37
C ALA A 38 -0.60 -2.75 -9.47
N PHE A 39 -0.89 -3.93 -10.02
CA PHE A 39 -0.78 -5.20 -9.31
C PHE A 39 0.67 -5.51 -8.90
N VAL A 40 1.63 -5.37 -9.82
CA VAL A 40 3.05 -5.63 -9.55
C VAL A 40 3.59 -4.67 -8.49
N VAL A 41 3.27 -3.37 -8.58
CA VAL A 41 3.70 -2.37 -7.61
C VAL A 41 3.05 -2.60 -6.24
N PHE A 42 1.79 -3.00 -6.20
CA PHE A 42 1.10 -3.39 -4.97
C PHE A 42 1.78 -4.57 -4.28
N VAL A 43 2.07 -5.64 -5.03
CA VAL A 43 2.75 -6.83 -4.48
C VAL A 43 4.14 -6.47 -3.97
N ALA A 44 4.90 -5.66 -4.73
CA ALA A 44 6.20 -5.18 -4.29
C ALA A 44 6.11 -4.36 -3.00
N ALA A 45 5.14 -3.44 -2.90
CA ALA A 45 4.93 -2.63 -1.70
C ALA A 45 4.54 -3.46 -0.47
N ALA A 46 3.70 -4.49 -0.65
CA ALA A 46 3.31 -5.41 0.41
C ALA A 46 4.50 -6.26 0.90
N ILE A 47 5.37 -6.71 -0.01
CA ILE A 47 6.57 -7.46 0.36
C ILE A 47 7.56 -6.56 1.11
N SER A 48 7.76 -5.32 0.66
CA SER A 48 8.65 -4.36 1.34
C SER A 48 8.28 -4.17 2.81
N ASP A 49 6.99 -4.08 3.14
CA ASP A 49 6.52 -3.97 4.52
C ASP A 49 7.01 -5.10 5.43
N VAL A 50 6.87 -6.34 4.96
CA VAL A 50 7.29 -7.52 5.70
C VAL A 50 8.80 -7.54 5.89
N VAL A 51 9.55 -7.17 4.85
CA VAL A 51 11.02 -7.13 4.89
C VAL A 51 11.52 -6.07 5.85
N ASP A 52 10.93 -4.88 5.86
CA ASP A 52 11.37 -3.77 6.72
C ASP A 52 11.02 -3.98 8.17
N GLY A 53 9.82 -4.51 8.44
CA GLY A 53 9.40 -4.91 9.78
C GLY A 53 10.27 -6.05 10.33
N TYR A 54 10.71 -6.98 9.48
CA TYR A 54 11.66 -8.03 9.85
C TYR A 54 13.05 -7.45 10.14
N LEU A 55 13.55 -6.55 9.29
CA LEU A 55 14.87 -5.94 9.45
C LEU A 55 14.95 -5.09 10.72
N ALA A 56 13.90 -4.30 11.02
CA ALA A 56 13.79 -3.49 12.24
C ALA A 56 13.81 -4.34 13.51
N ARG A 57 13.12 -5.49 13.51
CA ARG A 57 13.13 -6.45 14.62
C ARG A 57 14.51 -7.11 14.79
N SER A 58 15.17 -7.47 13.68
CA SER A 58 16.49 -8.11 13.73
C SER A 58 17.59 -7.19 14.29
N ARG A 59 17.46 -5.87 14.08
CA ARG A 59 18.44 -4.87 14.49
C ARG A 59 18.14 -4.19 15.83
N ASN A 60 17.06 -4.56 16.53
CA ASN A 60 16.56 -3.84 17.72
C ASN A 60 16.30 -2.34 17.47
N GLU A 61 16.09 -1.93 16.22
CA GLU A 61 15.82 -0.54 15.80
C GLU A 61 14.32 -0.22 15.80
N VAL A 62 13.58 -0.82 16.74
CA VAL A 62 12.14 -0.62 16.85
C VAL A 62 11.88 0.71 17.55
N THR A 63 11.27 1.66 16.85
CA THR A 63 10.89 2.98 17.38
C THR A 63 9.38 3.04 17.66
N ASP A 64 8.97 3.88 18.61
CA ASP A 64 7.55 4.08 18.93
C ASP A 64 6.78 4.71 17.75
N LEU A 65 7.46 5.52 16.95
CA LEU A 65 6.92 6.11 15.73
C LEU A 65 6.70 5.07 14.63
N GLY A 66 7.65 4.14 14.43
CA GLY A 66 7.47 3.03 13.49
C GLY A 66 6.28 2.13 13.86
N LYS A 67 6.14 1.79 15.15
CA LYS A 67 4.97 1.03 15.64
C LYS A 67 3.63 1.72 15.39
N LEU A 68 3.61 3.06 15.37
CA LEU A 68 2.41 3.83 15.05
C LEU A 68 2.17 3.91 13.53
N LEU A 69 3.23 4.06 12.73
CA LEU A 69 3.12 4.19 11.29
C LEU A 69 2.78 2.87 10.59
N ASP A 70 3.24 1.73 11.09
CA ASP A 70 2.97 0.41 10.47
C ASP A 70 1.45 0.15 10.29
N PRO A 71 0.58 0.26 11.34
CA PRO A 71 -0.86 0.11 11.17
C PRO A 71 -1.52 1.16 10.26
N ILE A 72 -0.94 2.36 10.18
CA ILE A 72 -1.47 3.45 9.34
C ILE A 72 -1.18 3.15 7.88
N ALA A 73 0.06 2.75 7.58
CA ALA A 73 0.48 2.40 6.23
C ALA A 73 -0.28 1.16 5.72
N ASP A 74 -0.50 0.17 6.58
CA ASP A 74 -1.33 -1.01 6.27
C ASP A 74 -2.75 -0.62 5.86
N LYS A 75 -3.42 0.22 6.66
CA LYS A 75 -4.79 0.69 6.35
C LYS A 75 -4.83 1.50 5.06
N LEU A 76 -3.83 2.35 4.83
CA LEU A 76 -3.74 3.14 3.60
C LEU A 76 -3.60 2.24 2.37
N LEU A 77 -2.73 1.23 2.44
CA LEU A 77 -2.55 0.27 1.35
C LEU A 77 -3.85 -0.52 1.08
N LEU A 78 -4.54 -0.93 2.14
CA LEU A 78 -5.85 -1.60 2.06
C LEU A 78 -6.91 -0.73 1.37
N PHE A 79 -7.01 0.56 1.74
CA PHE A 79 -7.94 1.49 1.09
C PHE A 79 -7.56 1.77 -0.37
N ALA A 80 -6.27 1.89 -0.66
CA ALA A 80 -5.76 2.13 -2.00
C ALA A 80 -6.04 0.98 -2.97
N THR A 81 -6.26 -0.25 -2.48
CA THR A 81 -6.66 -1.38 -3.33
C THR A 81 -8.16 -1.62 -3.34
N LEU A 82 -8.82 -1.57 -2.17
CA LEU A 82 -10.25 -1.87 -2.08
C LEU A 82 -11.12 -0.83 -2.79
N ILE A 83 -10.80 0.46 -2.66
CA ILE A 83 -11.63 1.53 -3.23
C ILE A 83 -11.65 1.45 -4.76
N PRO A 84 -10.51 1.37 -5.49
CA PRO A 84 -10.53 1.27 -6.94
C PRO A 84 -11.20 -0.03 -7.42
N ILE A 85 -10.96 -1.15 -6.74
CA ILE A 85 -11.59 -2.44 -7.10
C ILE A 85 -13.11 -2.35 -6.94
N TYR A 86 -13.60 -1.86 -5.80
CA TYR A 86 -15.03 -1.70 -5.55
C TYR A 86 -15.68 -0.77 -6.59
N TRP A 87 -15.03 0.36 -6.88
CA TRP A 87 -15.55 1.34 -7.84
C TRP A 87 -15.60 0.78 -9.26
N ILE A 88 -14.51 0.18 -9.75
CA ILE A 88 -14.46 -0.48 -11.06
C ILE A 88 -15.47 -1.61 -11.16
N SER A 89 -15.64 -2.40 -10.09
CA SER A 89 -16.64 -3.47 -10.06
C SER A 89 -18.05 -2.91 -10.16
N ARG A 90 -18.39 -1.88 -9.37
CA ARG A 90 -19.71 -1.22 -9.38
C ARG A 90 -20.06 -0.70 -10.77
N THR A 91 -19.15 0.05 -11.41
CA THR A 91 -19.39 0.62 -12.74
C THR A 91 -19.64 -0.44 -13.81
N ARG A 92 -19.10 -1.66 -13.66
CA ARG A 92 -19.37 -2.77 -14.59
C ARG A 92 -20.75 -3.38 -14.42
N HIS A 93 -21.28 -3.44 -13.19
CA HIS A 93 -22.64 -3.94 -12.97
C HIS A 93 -23.69 -3.05 -13.62
N ASP A 94 -23.50 -1.73 -13.57
CA ASP A 94 -24.41 -0.75 -14.19
C ASP A 94 -24.41 -0.85 -15.73
N LEU A 95 -23.38 -1.44 -16.34
CA LEU A 95 -23.25 -1.59 -17.80
C LEU A 95 -23.83 -2.92 -18.34
N TYR A 96 -23.91 -3.97 -17.50
CA TYR A 96 -24.33 -5.31 -17.92
C TYR A 96 -25.65 -5.78 -17.28
N ASP A 97 -26.32 -4.93 -16.50
CA ASP A 97 -27.63 -5.18 -15.89
C ASP A 97 -27.72 -6.53 -15.13
N ILE A 98 -26.64 -6.86 -14.41
CA ILE A 98 -26.52 -8.10 -13.65
C ILE A 98 -27.19 -7.87 -12.28
N PRO A 99 -28.30 -8.54 -11.94
CA PRO A 99 -29.00 -8.32 -10.68
C PRO A 99 -28.10 -8.75 -9.49
N VAL A 100 -28.06 -7.90 -8.47
CA VAL A 100 -27.37 -8.11 -7.18
C VAL A 100 -28.14 -9.03 -6.26
#